data_AF-A0A968KK20-F1
#
_entry.id   AF-A0A968KK20-F1
#
_cell.length_a   1.000
_cell.length_b   1.000
_cell.length_c   1.000
_cell.angle_alpha   90.00
_cell.angle_beta   90.00
_cell.angle_gamma   90.00
#
_symmetry.space_group_name_H-M   'P 1'
#
loop_
_entity.id
_entity.type
_entity.pdbx_description
1 polymer ?
#
loop_
_entity_poly.entity_id
_entity_poly.type
_entity_poly.pdbx_seq_one_letter_code
_entity_poly.pdbx_strand_id
1 'polypeptide(L)'
;GELKPCGCAKEEDQGGIERRSGYLKKVRAHAKNTLLLDTGDNFKEPSRQGKLKAETLMRAMASMEYDAVTLGDHDLVYGHRFLLEKKGIPWTSANIRWGDSSLPPYRIKTFENGIKAAVVAVSDPDLFYGTRHSDLHIDDPRTAVESLLKPLKDRERPDLVVLLTHMNRAKALELLNLNGVDVVVNGHIQNPTDTIDLEPVRRKGKIFVQPGPRGQKLA
;
A
#
# COMPACT_ATOMS: atom_id res chain seq x y z
N GLY A 1 4.22 2.53 -8.91
CA GLY A 1 4.17 3.93 -9.43
C GLY A 1 5.15 4.13 -10.59
N GLU A 2 5.03 5.20 -11.39
CA GLU A 2 5.94 5.43 -12.55
C GLU A 2 7.22 6.21 -12.19
N LEU A 3 8.34 5.87 -12.83
CA LEU A 3 9.61 6.60 -12.67
C LEU A 3 9.53 7.99 -13.32
N LYS A 4 8.96 8.07 -14.52
CA LYS A 4 8.76 9.30 -15.28
C LYS A 4 7.33 9.36 -15.82
N PRO A 5 6.75 10.56 -15.95
CA PRO A 5 5.50 10.75 -16.69
C PRO A 5 5.69 10.30 -18.15
N CYS A 6 4.69 9.65 -18.74
CA CYS A 6 4.62 9.51 -20.21
C CYS A 6 3.96 10.79 -20.74
N GLY A 7 4.73 11.87 -20.84
CA GLY A 7 4.23 13.17 -21.30
C GLY A 7 4.17 13.25 -22.82
N CYS A 8 3.13 12.70 -23.44
CA CYS A 8 2.81 13.02 -24.84
C CYS A 8 1.95 14.29 -24.95
N ALA A 9 1.19 14.63 -23.91
CA ALA A 9 0.45 15.89 -23.77
C ALA A 9 0.60 16.50 -22.36
N LYS A 10 0.30 17.79 -22.23
CA LYS A 10 0.46 18.53 -20.95
C LYS A 10 -0.49 18.02 -19.86
N GLU A 11 -1.68 17.54 -20.23
CA GLU A 11 -2.59 16.87 -19.29
C GLU A 11 -2.08 15.50 -18.82
N GLU A 12 -1.21 14.85 -19.60
CA GLU A 12 -0.64 13.53 -19.31
C GLU A 12 0.72 13.60 -18.57
N ASP A 13 1.28 14.81 -18.42
CA ASP A 13 2.53 15.07 -17.69
C ASP A 13 2.34 15.09 -16.16
N GLN A 14 1.71 14.03 -15.64
CA GLN A 14 1.41 13.86 -14.22
C GLN A 14 2.22 12.71 -13.61
N GLY A 15 2.52 12.83 -12.31
CA GLY A 15 3.27 11.82 -11.56
C GLY A 15 4.79 11.89 -11.79
N GLY A 16 5.44 10.73 -11.68
CA GLY A 16 6.90 10.61 -11.67
C GLY A 16 7.49 10.63 -10.26
N ILE A 17 8.47 9.76 -10.03
CA ILE A 17 9.03 9.50 -8.71
C ILE A 17 9.79 10.72 -8.14
N GLU A 18 10.42 11.52 -9.00
CA GLU A 18 11.11 12.76 -8.62
C GLU A 18 10.12 13.82 -8.11
N ARG A 19 9.00 14.01 -8.82
CA ARG A 19 7.94 14.96 -8.41
C ARG A 19 7.31 14.53 -7.10
N ARG A 20 7.07 13.22 -6.94
CA ARG A 20 6.61 12.63 -5.66
C ARG A 20 7.59 12.96 -4.53
N SER A 21 8.89 12.73 -4.71
CA SER A 21 9.91 13.06 -3.71
C SER A 21 9.88 14.54 -3.32
N GLY A 22 9.85 15.44 -4.32
CA GLY A 22 9.81 16.88 -4.09
C GLY A 22 8.55 17.33 -3.34
N TYR A 23 7.39 16.76 -3.70
CA TYR A 23 6.14 17.03 -3.00
C TYR A 23 6.15 16.52 -1.56
N LEU A 24 6.61 15.29 -1.33
CA LEU A 24 6.69 14.71 0.02
C LEU A 24 7.60 15.54 0.94
N LYS A 25 8.72 16.05 0.43
CA LYS A 25 9.58 16.99 1.19
C LYS A 25 8.83 18.26 1.59
N LYS A 26 8.02 18.83 0.69
CA LYS A 26 7.18 20.00 0.99
C LYS A 26 6.10 19.67 2.03
N VAL A 27 5.42 18.53 1.90
CA VAL A 27 4.40 18.10 2.86
C VAL A 27 5.01 17.93 4.24
N ARG A 28 6.12 17.18 4.37
CA ARG A 28 6.80 16.96 5.66
C ARG A 28 7.29 18.24 6.32
N ALA A 29 7.61 19.27 5.54
CA ALA A 29 7.99 20.58 6.09
C ALA A 29 6.82 21.32 6.76
N HIS A 30 5.57 21.01 6.41
CA HIS A 30 4.38 21.74 6.89
C HIS A 30 3.42 20.87 7.71
N ALA A 31 3.42 19.55 7.50
CA ALA A 31 2.57 18.59 8.18
C ALA A 31 3.44 17.60 8.97
N LYS A 32 3.48 17.79 10.29
CA LYS A 32 4.33 16.98 11.19
C LYS A 32 3.80 15.57 11.44
N ASN A 33 2.48 15.40 11.39
CA ASN A 33 1.81 14.13 11.62
C ASN A 33 1.36 13.52 10.29
N THR A 34 2.32 13.14 9.46
CA THR A 34 2.06 12.56 8.14
C THR A 34 2.42 11.08 8.13
N LEU A 35 1.48 10.27 7.61
CA LEU A 35 1.68 8.85 7.34
C LEU A 35 1.81 8.66 5.83
N LEU A 36 2.93 8.11 5.37
CA LEU A 36 3.19 7.81 3.96
C LEU A 36 2.98 6.32 3.68
N LEU A 37 1.95 6.03 2.90
CA LEU A 37 1.50 4.66 2.60
C LEU A 37 1.57 4.38 1.11
N ASP A 38 1.82 3.11 0.74
CA ASP A 38 1.73 2.64 -0.64
C ASP A 38 0.91 1.36 -0.71
N THR A 39 -0.10 1.38 -1.58
CA THR A 39 -1.09 0.32 -1.69
C THR A 39 -0.65 -0.85 -2.57
N GLY A 40 0.60 -0.91 -3.06
CA GLY A 40 1.09 -1.99 -3.92
C GLY A 40 0.97 -1.71 -5.43
N ASP A 41 1.25 -2.73 -6.24
CA ASP A 41 1.37 -2.68 -7.71
C ASP A 41 2.47 -1.74 -8.22
N ASN A 42 3.68 -1.94 -7.70
CA ASN A 42 4.85 -1.18 -8.07
C ASN A 42 5.61 -1.77 -9.26
N PHE A 43 5.48 -3.07 -9.55
CA PHE A 43 6.30 -3.76 -10.56
C PHE A 43 5.46 -4.41 -11.65
N LYS A 44 5.49 -3.90 -12.89
CA LYS A 44 4.52 -4.30 -13.92
C LYS A 44 4.90 -5.51 -14.79
N GLU A 45 6.17 -5.68 -15.15
CA GLU A 45 6.54 -6.56 -16.27
C GLU A 45 7.75 -7.45 -15.96
N PRO A 46 7.69 -8.78 -16.13
CA PRO A 46 8.82 -9.68 -15.96
C PRO A 46 9.84 -9.57 -17.12
N SER A 47 10.54 -8.44 -17.24
CA SER A 47 11.57 -8.21 -18.25
C SER A 47 12.87 -7.71 -17.62
N ARG A 48 13.99 -7.81 -18.35
CA ARG A 48 15.28 -7.25 -17.88
C ARG A 48 15.17 -5.75 -17.61
N GLN A 49 14.47 -5.02 -18.49
CA GLN A 49 14.25 -3.59 -18.30
C GLN A 49 13.30 -3.32 -17.13
N GLY A 50 12.23 -4.11 -16.99
CA GLY A 50 11.32 -4.06 -15.85
C GLY A 50 12.04 -4.25 -14.52
N LYS A 51 12.96 -5.22 -14.44
CA LYS A 51 13.69 -5.52 -13.20
C LYS A 51 14.59 -4.36 -12.79
N LEU A 52 15.30 -3.76 -13.75
CA LEU A 52 16.09 -2.55 -13.50
C LEU A 52 15.24 -1.36 -13.05
N LYS A 53 14.04 -1.20 -13.64
CA LYS A 53 13.07 -0.18 -13.20
C LYS A 53 12.60 -0.45 -11.77
N ALA A 54 12.27 -1.69 -11.42
CA ALA A 54 11.84 -2.10 -10.09
C ALA A 54 12.94 -1.84 -9.04
N GLU A 55 14.19 -2.22 -9.30
CA GLU A 55 15.33 -1.94 -8.41
C GLU A 55 15.57 -0.44 -8.21
N THR A 56 15.34 0.36 -9.25
CA THR A 56 15.45 1.82 -9.19
C THR A 56 14.31 2.42 -8.38
N LEU A 57 13.08 1.95 -8.59
CA LEU A 57 11.91 2.39 -7.85
C LEU A 57 12.03 2.04 -6.37
N MET A 58 12.46 0.81 -6.03
CA MET A 58 12.70 0.38 -4.65
C MET A 58 13.73 1.26 -3.94
N ARG A 59 14.84 1.61 -4.62
CA ARG A 59 15.83 2.55 -4.07
C ARG A 59 15.23 3.92 -3.79
N ALA A 60 14.41 4.43 -4.72
CA ALA A 60 13.73 5.70 -4.55
C ALA A 60 12.72 5.64 -3.38
N MET A 61 11.91 4.59 -3.30
CA MET A 61 10.95 4.39 -2.21
C MET A 61 11.64 4.31 -0.84
N ALA A 62 12.75 3.57 -0.74
CA ALA A 62 13.53 3.51 0.48
C ALA A 62 14.05 4.90 0.92
N SER A 63 14.45 5.76 -0.03
CA SER A 63 14.86 7.14 0.26
C SER A 63 13.71 8.08 0.63
N MET A 64 12.46 7.69 0.33
CA MET A 64 11.28 8.47 0.66
C MET A 64 10.71 8.14 2.04
N GLU A 65 11.25 7.15 2.75
CA GLU A 65 10.84 6.84 4.12
C GLU A 65 9.33 6.60 4.21
N TYR A 66 8.82 5.64 3.44
CA TYR A 66 7.45 5.16 3.62
C TYR A 66 7.28 4.62 5.06
N ASP A 67 6.05 4.70 5.58
CA ASP A 67 5.71 4.12 6.89
C ASP A 67 5.18 2.69 6.75
N ALA A 68 4.48 2.39 5.66
CA ALA A 68 4.05 1.04 5.30
C ALA A 68 3.82 0.91 3.79
N VAL A 69 4.17 -0.26 3.25
CA VAL A 69 3.96 -0.63 1.85
C VAL A 69 3.34 -2.03 1.82
N THR A 70 2.16 -2.17 1.24
CA THR A 70 1.54 -3.49 1.03
C THR A 70 1.94 -4.08 -0.33
N LEU A 71 1.48 -5.30 -0.60
CA LEU A 71 1.72 -6.01 -1.84
C LEU A 71 0.44 -6.07 -2.68
N GLY A 72 0.57 -5.71 -3.95
CA GLY A 72 -0.39 -6.03 -4.99
C GLY A 72 -0.02 -7.31 -5.75
N ASP A 73 -0.90 -7.73 -6.64
CA ASP A 73 -0.72 -8.96 -7.43
C ASP A 73 0.46 -8.86 -8.39
N HIS A 74 0.83 -7.64 -8.79
CA HIS A 74 1.98 -7.38 -9.64
C HIS A 74 3.33 -7.37 -8.88
N ASP A 75 3.33 -7.12 -7.57
CA ASP A 75 4.59 -6.95 -6.81
C ASP A 75 5.41 -8.24 -6.68
N LEU A 76 4.78 -9.41 -6.88
CA LEU A 76 5.44 -10.70 -6.79
C LEU A 76 5.98 -11.21 -8.15
N VAL A 77 5.98 -10.38 -9.19
CA VAL A 77 6.44 -10.76 -10.54
C VAL A 77 7.89 -11.28 -10.59
N TYR A 78 8.77 -10.84 -9.67
CA TYR A 78 10.15 -11.34 -9.53
C TYR A 78 10.35 -12.25 -8.31
N GLY A 79 9.27 -12.64 -7.64
CA GLY A 79 9.27 -13.46 -6.43
C GLY A 79 9.61 -12.70 -5.15
N HIS A 80 9.26 -13.30 -4.01
CA HIS A 80 9.42 -12.67 -2.69
C HIS A 80 10.88 -12.34 -2.34
N ARG A 81 11.86 -13.12 -2.82
CA ARG A 81 13.28 -12.87 -2.55
C ARG A 81 13.73 -11.51 -3.08
N PHE A 82 13.26 -11.14 -4.28
CA PHE A 82 13.55 -9.84 -4.88
C PHE A 82 13.06 -8.67 -4.01
N LEU A 83 11.87 -8.79 -3.41
CA LEU A 83 11.32 -7.78 -2.50
C LEU A 83 12.19 -7.56 -1.26
N LEU A 84 12.77 -8.65 -0.74
CA LEU A 84 13.55 -8.67 0.49
C LEU A 84 15.03 -8.33 0.28
N GLU A 85 15.53 -8.33 -0.96
CA GLU A 85 16.90 -7.93 -1.29
C GLU A 85 17.21 -6.47 -0.94
N LYS A 86 16.19 -5.59 -0.98
CA LYS A 86 16.34 -4.16 -0.68
C LYS A 86 15.80 -3.83 0.70
N LYS A 87 16.72 -3.42 1.57
CA LYS A 87 16.40 -2.87 2.90
C LYS A 87 15.80 -1.47 2.80
N GLY A 88 15.02 -1.09 3.80
CA GLY A 88 14.48 0.26 3.95
C GLY A 88 13.05 0.46 3.42
N ILE A 89 12.46 -0.55 2.77
CA ILE A 89 11.03 -0.53 2.44
C ILE A 89 10.26 -1.25 3.56
N PRO A 90 9.26 -0.61 4.19
CA PRO A 90 8.49 -1.20 5.28
C PRO A 90 7.38 -2.11 4.76
N TRP A 91 7.75 -3.18 4.03
CA TRP A 91 6.81 -4.17 3.54
C TRP A 91 5.96 -4.74 4.68
N THR A 92 4.66 -4.86 4.46
CA THR A 92 3.70 -5.37 5.46
C THR A 92 2.54 -6.09 4.78
N SER A 93 2.13 -7.21 5.35
CA SER A 93 0.92 -7.94 4.95
C SER A 93 0.53 -8.92 6.05
N ALA A 94 -0.74 -8.88 6.44
CA ALA A 94 -1.33 -9.74 7.46
C ALA A 94 -1.84 -11.07 6.90
N ASN A 95 -2.02 -11.16 5.58
CA ASN A 95 -2.67 -12.32 4.96
C ASN A 95 -1.87 -12.94 3.82
N ILE A 96 -0.62 -12.55 3.59
CA ILE A 96 0.24 -13.19 2.59
C ILE A 96 1.42 -13.89 3.28
N ARG A 97 1.64 -15.16 2.94
CA ARG A 97 2.78 -15.97 3.37
C ARG A 97 3.37 -16.78 2.20
N TRP A 98 4.65 -17.12 2.30
CA TRP A 98 5.37 -17.96 1.35
C TRP A 98 6.16 -19.03 2.10
N GLY A 99 5.69 -20.28 2.02
CA GLY A 99 6.15 -21.35 2.89
C GLY A 99 5.99 -20.96 4.37
N ASP A 100 7.09 -21.04 5.12
CA ASP A 100 7.15 -20.63 6.54
C ASP A 100 7.47 -19.15 6.74
N SER A 101 7.68 -18.40 5.66
CA SER A 101 8.03 -16.97 5.71
C SER A 101 6.80 -16.09 5.53
N SER A 102 6.80 -14.94 6.20
CA SER A 102 5.75 -13.92 6.11
C SER A 102 6.34 -12.53 6.25
N LEU A 103 5.56 -11.52 5.87
CA LEU A 103 5.85 -10.14 6.23
C LEU A 103 5.31 -9.83 7.62
N PRO A 104 5.82 -8.76 8.28
CA PRO A 104 5.14 -8.21 9.44
C PRO A 104 3.67 -7.94 9.12
N PRO A 105 2.72 -8.37 9.99
CA PRO A 105 1.30 -8.23 9.71
C PRO A 105 0.80 -6.78 9.81
N TYR A 106 1.52 -5.95 10.56
CA TYR A 106 1.23 -4.54 10.72
C TYR A 106 2.51 -3.72 10.97
N ARG A 107 2.37 -2.39 10.85
CA ARG A 107 3.38 -1.40 11.21
C ARG A 107 2.80 -0.40 12.21
N ILE A 108 3.61 0.05 13.16
CA ILE A 108 3.24 1.08 14.14
C ILE A 108 4.06 2.33 13.88
N LYS A 109 3.37 3.47 13.75
CA LYS A 109 3.98 4.80 13.71
C LYS A 109 3.56 5.57 14.96
N THR A 110 4.53 5.99 15.76
CA THR A 110 4.30 6.95 16.85
C THR A 110 4.77 8.31 16.37
N PHE A 111 3.88 9.29 16.38
CA PHE A 111 4.18 10.68 16.02
C PHE A 111 4.81 11.43 17.19
N GLU A 112 5.44 12.58 16.91
CA GLU A 112 6.11 13.40 17.94
C GLU A 112 5.16 13.85 19.06
N ASN A 113 3.87 14.01 18.75
CA ASN A 113 2.84 14.37 19.71
C ASN A 113 2.28 13.16 20.51
N GLY A 114 2.87 11.98 20.35
CA GLY A 114 2.48 10.76 21.06
C GLY A 114 1.34 9.96 20.42
N ILE A 115 0.68 10.49 19.39
CA ILE A 115 -0.36 9.74 18.66
C ILE A 115 0.26 8.49 18.02
N LYS A 116 -0.41 7.35 18.17
CA LYS A 116 0.01 6.08 17.60
C LYS A 116 -0.95 5.61 16.51
N ALA A 117 -0.45 5.51 15.28
CA ALA A 117 -1.15 4.89 14.16
C ALA A 117 -0.65 3.46 13.94
N ALA A 118 -1.58 2.50 13.89
CA ALA A 118 -1.32 1.15 13.43
C ALA A 118 -1.78 0.99 11.99
N VAL A 119 -0.94 0.39 11.15
CA VAL A 119 -1.24 0.10 9.74
C VAL A 119 -1.28 -1.41 9.57
N VAL A 120 -2.46 -1.96 9.34
CA VAL A 120 -2.68 -3.37 9.02
C VAL A 120 -2.88 -3.49 7.52
N ALA A 121 -2.19 -4.41 6.86
CA ALA A 121 -2.22 -4.50 5.42
C ALA A 121 -2.77 -5.85 4.93
N VAL A 122 -3.68 -5.85 3.96
CA VAL A 122 -4.25 -7.09 3.40
C VAL A 122 -4.53 -6.97 1.90
N SER A 123 -4.46 -8.09 1.20
CA SER A 123 -4.63 -8.16 -0.26
C SER A 123 -5.65 -9.21 -0.65
N ASP A 124 -6.45 -8.95 -1.68
CA ASP A 124 -7.49 -9.88 -2.12
C ASP A 124 -6.87 -11.11 -2.83
N PRO A 125 -7.08 -12.34 -2.31
CA PRO A 125 -6.54 -13.55 -2.92
C PRO A 125 -7.01 -13.73 -4.37
N ASP A 126 -8.17 -13.18 -4.73
CA ASP A 126 -8.72 -13.25 -6.08
C ASP A 126 -7.95 -12.43 -7.12
N LEU A 127 -6.94 -11.66 -6.73
CA LEU A 127 -6.12 -10.91 -7.69
C LEU A 127 -4.87 -11.68 -8.10
N PHE A 128 -4.41 -12.63 -7.29
CA PHE A 128 -3.10 -13.28 -7.45
C PHE A 128 -3.12 -14.52 -8.35
N TYR A 129 -4.17 -14.72 -9.17
CA TYR A 129 -4.30 -15.89 -10.04
C TYR A 129 -3.14 -16.04 -11.05
N GLY A 130 -2.58 -14.91 -11.55
CA GLY A 130 -1.49 -14.91 -12.53
C GLY A 130 -0.08 -15.03 -11.95
N THR A 131 0.08 -14.81 -10.64
CA THR A 131 1.38 -14.70 -9.95
C THR A 131 1.60 -15.85 -8.96
N ARG A 132 0.90 -16.97 -9.16
CA ARG A 132 0.96 -18.16 -8.30
C ARG A 132 2.34 -18.80 -8.33
N HIS A 133 3.22 -18.35 -7.44
CA HIS A 133 4.38 -19.12 -7.00
C HIS A 133 3.87 -20.32 -6.19
N SER A 134 4.52 -21.48 -6.32
CA SER A 134 4.07 -22.74 -5.70
C SER A 134 3.83 -22.64 -4.19
N ASP A 135 4.53 -21.71 -3.53
CA ASP A 135 4.56 -21.61 -2.07
C ASP A 135 3.72 -20.43 -1.54
N LEU A 136 3.09 -19.64 -2.42
CA LEU A 136 2.31 -18.47 -2.06
C LEU A 136 0.96 -18.86 -1.50
N HIS A 137 0.67 -18.44 -0.27
CA HIS A 137 -0.63 -18.61 0.36
C HIS A 137 -1.17 -17.26 0.79
N ILE A 138 -2.44 -17.02 0.46
CA ILE A 138 -3.14 -15.78 0.78
C ILE A 138 -4.41 -16.12 1.54
N ASP A 139 -4.45 -15.75 2.82
CA ASP A 139 -5.59 -15.97 3.70
C ASP A 139 -6.72 -14.98 3.41
N ASP A 140 -7.95 -15.30 3.86
CA ASP A 140 -9.09 -14.40 3.77
C ASP A 140 -8.77 -13.03 4.43
N PRO A 141 -8.87 -11.91 3.69
CA PRO A 141 -8.52 -10.59 4.21
C PRO A 141 -9.28 -10.19 5.47
N ARG A 142 -10.59 -10.48 5.52
CA ARG A 142 -11.44 -10.11 6.66
C ARG A 142 -11.00 -10.86 7.91
N THR A 143 -10.86 -12.17 7.80
CA THR A 143 -10.45 -13.04 8.90
C THR A 143 -9.08 -12.64 9.44
N ALA A 144 -8.12 -12.36 8.55
CA ALA A 144 -6.79 -11.90 8.94
C ALA A 144 -6.86 -10.59 9.76
N VAL A 145 -7.63 -9.60 9.29
CA VAL A 145 -7.81 -8.33 10.01
C VAL A 145 -8.48 -8.55 11.36
N GLU A 146 -9.63 -9.22 11.40
CA GLU A 146 -10.40 -9.46 12.64
C GLU A 146 -9.56 -10.18 13.71
N SER A 147 -8.72 -11.12 13.30
CA SER A 147 -7.80 -11.84 14.20
C SER A 147 -6.74 -10.94 14.86
N LEU A 148 -6.35 -9.84 14.19
CA LEU A 148 -5.31 -8.93 14.63
C LEU A 148 -5.83 -7.77 15.46
N LEU A 149 -7.08 -7.33 15.24
CA LEU A 149 -7.61 -6.10 15.86
C LEU A 149 -7.57 -6.13 17.38
N LYS A 150 -7.97 -7.25 18.00
CA LYS A 150 -7.92 -7.37 19.47
C LYS A 150 -6.48 -7.39 20.02
N PRO A 151 -5.58 -8.27 19.55
CA PRO A 151 -4.18 -8.23 19.96
C PRO A 151 -3.51 -6.87 19.74
N LEU A 152 -3.79 -6.21 18.62
CA LEU A 152 -3.28 -4.90 18.28
C LEU A 152 -3.74 -3.84 19.30
N LYS A 153 -5.03 -3.84 19.63
CA LYS A 153 -5.59 -2.94 20.65
C LYS A 153 -4.98 -3.18 22.03
N ASP A 154 -4.87 -4.45 22.43
CA ASP A 154 -4.43 -4.80 23.79
C ASP A 154 -2.93 -4.52 24.00
N ARG A 155 -2.10 -4.82 22.99
CA ARG A 155 -0.64 -4.69 23.06
C ARG A 155 -0.16 -3.29 22.69
N GLU A 156 -0.59 -2.81 21.53
CA GLU A 156 -0.05 -1.57 20.95
C GLU A 156 -0.84 -0.34 21.41
N ARG A 157 -2.13 -0.50 21.71
CA ARG A 157 -3.04 0.60 22.09
C ARG A 157 -2.95 1.78 21.10
N PRO A 158 -3.15 1.55 19.79
CA PRO A 158 -3.12 2.63 18.83
C PRO A 158 -4.33 3.55 19.00
N ASP A 159 -4.13 4.83 18.73
CA ASP A 159 -5.20 5.84 18.65
C ASP A 159 -5.92 5.78 17.30
N LEU A 160 -5.26 5.24 16.28
CA LEU A 160 -5.77 5.12 14.92
C LEU A 160 -5.39 3.76 14.31
N VAL A 161 -6.36 3.05 13.73
CA VAL A 161 -6.14 1.85 12.93
C VAL A 161 -6.45 2.13 11.47
N VAL A 162 -5.40 2.10 10.66
CA VAL A 162 -5.45 2.24 9.20
C VAL A 162 -5.36 0.87 8.57
N LEU A 163 -6.33 0.53 7.72
CA LEU A 163 -6.31 -0.64 6.89
C LEU A 163 -5.78 -0.27 5.50
N LEU A 164 -4.63 -0.83 5.12
CA LEU A 164 -4.01 -0.64 3.82
C LEU A 164 -4.37 -1.84 2.94
N THR A 165 -5.22 -1.64 1.93
CA THR A 165 -5.79 -2.75 1.16
C THR A 165 -5.33 -2.76 -0.28
N HIS A 166 -5.12 -3.95 -0.83
CA HIS A 166 -4.95 -4.16 -2.26
C HIS A 166 -6.07 -5.07 -2.79
N MET A 167 -7.20 -4.47 -3.16
CA MET A 167 -8.39 -5.22 -3.59
C MET A 167 -9.36 -4.36 -4.39
N ASN A 168 -10.31 -5.02 -5.05
CA ASN A 168 -11.41 -4.33 -5.70
C ASN A 168 -12.15 -3.40 -4.72
N ARG A 169 -12.45 -2.16 -5.17
CA ARG A 169 -13.02 -1.09 -4.34
C ARG A 169 -14.27 -1.52 -3.55
N ALA A 170 -15.16 -2.29 -4.17
CA ALA A 170 -16.37 -2.77 -3.52
C ALA A 170 -16.06 -3.68 -2.31
N LYS A 171 -15.09 -4.60 -2.44
CA LYS A 171 -14.64 -5.46 -1.33
C LYS A 171 -13.97 -4.64 -0.24
N ALA A 172 -13.13 -3.67 -0.60
CA ALA A 172 -12.46 -2.80 0.38
C ALA A 172 -13.44 -1.94 1.19
N LEU A 173 -14.51 -1.45 0.57
CA LEU A 173 -15.57 -0.71 1.24
C LEU A 173 -16.31 -1.54 2.30
N GLU A 174 -16.39 -2.86 2.13
CA GLU A 174 -16.96 -3.75 3.15
C GLU A 174 -16.07 -3.85 4.39
N LEU A 175 -14.75 -3.74 4.24
CA LEU A 175 -13.82 -3.76 5.37
C LEU A 175 -13.89 -2.48 6.21
N LEU A 176 -14.38 -1.37 5.66
CA LEU A 176 -14.67 -0.16 6.43
C LEU A 176 -15.71 -0.41 7.54
N ASN A 177 -16.56 -1.43 7.38
CA ASN A 177 -17.57 -1.78 8.37
C ASN A 177 -17.00 -2.50 9.61
N LEU A 178 -15.73 -2.95 9.59
CA LEU A 178 -15.11 -3.68 10.70
C LEU A 178 -14.90 -2.83 11.95
N ASN A 179 -15.35 -3.34 13.10
CA ASN A 179 -15.17 -2.65 14.39
C ASN A 179 -13.69 -2.57 14.77
N GLY A 180 -13.19 -1.38 15.10
CA GLY A 180 -11.77 -1.16 15.40
C GLY A 180 -10.91 -0.81 14.19
N VAL A 181 -11.52 -0.60 13.01
CA VAL A 181 -10.90 0.05 11.85
C VAL A 181 -11.45 1.47 11.72
N ASP A 182 -10.56 2.45 11.55
CA ASP A 182 -10.92 3.87 11.44
C ASP A 182 -10.79 4.39 10.00
N VAL A 183 -9.75 3.95 9.29
CA VAL A 183 -9.45 4.38 7.92
C VAL A 183 -9.17 3.18 7.04
N VAL A 184 -9.68 3.18 5.81
CA VAL A 184 -9.29 2.24 4.75
C VAL A 184 -8.63 3.03 3.62
N VAL A 185 -7.39 2.67 3.28
CA VAL A 185 -6.65 3.20 2.14
C VAL A 185 -6.51 2.08 1.11
N ASN A 186 -7.28 2.16 0.03
CA ASN A 186 -7.37 1.08 -0.94
C ASN A 186 -6.54 1.35 -2.20
N GLY A 187 -5.87 0.31 -2.70
CA GLY A 187 -5.27 0.24 -4.02
C GLY A 187 -6.07 -0.60 -4.98
N HIS A 188 -5.35 -1.23 -5.91
CA HIS A 188 -5.86 -1.99 -7.05
C HIS A 188 -6.73 -1.15 -8.00
N ILE A 189 -6.21 -0.94 -9.20
CA ILE A 189 -6.92 -0.27 -10.29
C ILE A 189 -6.75 -1.15 -11.52
N GLN A 190 -7.86 -1.69 -12.00
CA GLN A 190 -7.86 -2.71 -13.05
C GLN A 190 -7.32 -2.16 -14.38
N ASN A 191 -7.77 -0.97 -14.80
CA ASN A 191 -7.26 -0.31 -15.99
C ASN A 191 -6.69 1.08 -15.64
N PRO A 192 -5.51 1.44 -16.18
CA PRO A 192 -4.94 2.78 -15.97
C PRO A 192 -5.81 3.95 -16.45
N THR A 193 -6.81 3.67 -17.29
CA THR A 193 -7.80 4.63 -17.81
C THR A 193 -9.07 4.70 -16.95
N ASP A 194 -9.21 3.87 -15.92
CA ASP A 194 -10.38 3.88 -15.06
C ASP A 194 -10.51 5.23 -14.36
N THR A 195 -11.73 5.79 -14.38
CA THR A 195 -12.03 6.99 -13.60
C THR A 195 -12.25 6.58 -12.15
N ILE A 196 -11.30 6.93 -11.30
CA ILE A 196 -11.38 6.70 -9.87
C ILE A 196 -12.05 7.89 -9.19
N ASP A 197 -13.14 7.61 -8.48
CA ASP A 197 -13.73 8.56 -7.54
C ASP A 197 -12.78 8.76 -6.36
N LEU A 198 -12.22 9.96 -6.28
CA LEU A 198 -11.26 10.35 -5.24
C LEU A 198 -11.93 10.91 -4.00
N GLU A 199 -13.25 11.14 -4.04
CA GLU A 199 -13.97 11.68 -2.90
C GLU A 199 -13.94 10.67 -1.75
N PRO A 200 -13.49 11.08 -0.55
CA PRO A 200 -13.46 10.18 0.58
C PRO A 200 -14.87 9.72 0.97
N VAL A 201 -15.07 8.41 1.09
CA VAL A 201 -16.33 7.85 1.59
C VAL A 201 -16.30 7.86 3.11
N ARG A 202 -17.30 8.48 3.73
CA ARG A 202 -17.42 8.58 5.19
C ARG A 202 -18.58 7.74 5.71
N ARG A 203 -18.32 6.85 6.67
CA ARG A 203 -19.36 6.02 7.33
C ARG A 203 -19.15 5.98 8.83
N LYS A 204 -20.09 6.52 9.62
CA LYS A 204 -20.06 6.47 11.10
C LYS A 204 -18.71 6.94 11.69
N GLY A 205 -18.15 8.04 11.18
CA GLY A 205 -16.86 8.58 11.62
C GLY A 205 -15.62 7.95 10.97
N LYS A 206 -15.77 6.86 10.22
CA LYS A 206 -14.68 6.20 9.49
C LYS A 206 -14.52 6.76 8.08
N ILE A 207 -13.34 6.60 7.51
CA ILE A 207 -12.98 7.17 6.20
C ILE A 207 -12.43 6.08 5.28
N PHE A 208 -12.88 6.08 4.04
CA PHE A 208 -12.26 5.32 2.96
C PHE A 208 -11.70 6.27 1.91
N VAL A 209 -10.48 6.01 1.46
CA VAL A 209 -9.81 6.74 0.38
C VAL A 209 -9.17 5.76 -0.61
N GLN A 210 -9.07 6.17 -1.87
CA GLN A 210 -8.41 5.41 -2.92
C GLN A 210 -7.71 6.38 -3.88
N PRO A 211 -6.36 6.39 -3.96
CA PRO A 211 -5.64 7.26 -4.86
C PRO A 211 -5.81 6.81 -6.32
N GLY A 212 -5.55 7.74 -7.25
CA GLY A 212 -5.56 7.44 -8.69
C GLY A 212 -4.33 6.62 -9.15
N PRO A 213 -4.35 6.11 -10.39
CA PRO A 213 -3.33 5.19 -10.88
C PRO A 213 -1.98 5.87 -11.14
N ARG A 214 -0.94 5.05 -11.35
CA ARG A 214 0.40 5.45 -11.83
C ARG A 214 1.15 6.46 -10.95
N GLY A 215 0.63 6.80 -9.78
CA GLY A 215 1.19 7.87 -8.94
C GLY A 215 0.93 9.27 -9.49
N GLN A 216 -0.12 9.43 -10.30
CA GLN A 216 -0.54 10.75 -10.82
C GLN A 216 -1.19 11.60 -9.74
N LYS A 217 -1.73 10.97 -8.69
CA LYS A 217 -2.42 11.63 -7.58
C LYS A 217 -1.92 11.05 -6.24
N LEU A 218 -1.87 11.91 -5.23
CA LEU A 218 -1.71 11.54 -3.82
C LEU A 218 -3.01 11.95 -3.13
N ALA A 219 -3.59 11.02 -2.36
CA ALA A 219 -4.86 11.20 -1.65
C ALA A 219 -4.61 11.36 -0.15
#